data_AF-A0A444WAT3-F1
#
_entry.id   AF-A0A444WAT3-F1
#
_cell.length_a   1.000
_cell.length_b   1.000
_cell.length_c   1.000
_cell.angle_alpha   90.00
_cell.angle_beta   90.00
_cell.angle_gamma   90.00
#
_symmetry.space_group_name_H-M   'P 1'
#
loop_
_entity.id
_entity.type
_entity.pdbx_description
1 polymer ?
#
loop_
_entity_poly.entity_id
_entity_poly.type
_entity_poly.pdbx_seq_one_letter_code
_entity_poly.pdbx_strand_id
1 'polypeptide(L)'
;MNNTIQPQAIHPNEYEQASNGYLMAVVAVMGGLPLPIINLIASFGYYLAKRKASNFIRWHAIQAVLAQLVLVPFNSLAWAWSIGIFIKLEVFEHSYDDNQHFFSLFNALTTPYIIYMSFIILFNTFEFFAVIYTAARVRKGHNVRWLLIANITDRLCSKEKRDIYNI
;
A
#
# COMPACT_ATOMS: atom_id res chain seq x y z
N MET A 1 25.31 -10.15 -36.83
CA MET A 1 24.26 -9.13 -36.63
C MET A 1 24.22 -8.79 -35.15
N ASN A 2 24.81 -7.66 -34.75
CA ASN A 2 24.78 -7.21 -33.36
C ASN A 2 23.41 -6.58 -33.07
N ASN A 3 22.49 -7.35 -32.50
CA ASN A 3 21.25 -6.84 -31.94
C ASN A 3 21.56 -6.07 -30.65
N THR A 4 22.08 -4.86 -30.79
CA THR A 4 22.04 -3.89 -29.70
C THR A 4 20.59 -3.47 -29.56
N ILE A 5 19.89 -4.03 -28.57
CA ILE A 5 18.56 -3.55 -28.17
C ILE A 5 18.79 -2.12 -27.68
N GLN A 6 18.57 -1.15 -28.56
CA GLN A 6 18.54 0.26 -28.16
C GLN A 6 17.43 0.38 -27.11
N PRO A 7 17.69 0.94 -25.92
CA PRO A 7 16.64 1.12 -24.92
C PRO A 7 15.53 1.94 -25.57
N GLN A 8 14.38 1.30 -25.80
CA GLN A 8 13.25 1.95 -26.43
C GLN A 8 12.79 3.08 -25.50
N ALA A 9 12.65 4.29 -26.02
CA ALA A 9 12.18 5.42 -25.23
C ALA A 9 10.77 5.09 -24.70
N ILE A 10 10.59 5.16 -23.38
CA ILE A 10 9.30 4.92 -22.73
C ILE A 10 8.31 5.98 -23.22
N HIS A 11 7.18 5.55 -23.77
CA HIS A 11 6.17 6.46 -24.30
C HIS A 11 5.50 7.25 -23.16
N PRO A 12 5.19 8.56 -23.32
CA PRO A 12 4.57 9.39 -22.27
C PRO A 12 3.32 8.77 -21.61
N ASN A 13 2.49 8.09 -22.40
CA ASN A 13 1.30 7.38 -21.91
C ASN A 13 1.65 6.24 -20.92
N GLU A 14 2.81 5.60 -21.04
CA GLU A 14 3.22 4.55 -20.10
C GLU A 14 3.55 5.12 -18.71
N TYR A 15 4.09 6.34 -18.63
CA TYR A 15 4.32 7.05 -17.37
C TYR A 15 3.02 7.42 -16.66
N GLU A 16 2.03 7.88 -17.42
CA GLU A 16 0.69 8.17 -16.88
C GLU A 16 0.03 6.89 -16.34
N GLN A 17 0.10 5.79 -17.10
CA GLN A 17 -0.42 4.50 -16.64
C GLN A 17 0.35 3.97 -15.43
N ALA A 18 1.68 4.06 -15.39
CA ALA A 18 2.44 3.64 -14.22
C ALA A 18 2.07 4.47 -12.97
N SER A 19 1.89 5.79 -13.13
CA SER A 19 1.41 6.68 -12.07
C SER A 19 0.02 6.29 -11.56
N ASN A 20 -0.89 5.91 -12.46
CA ASN A 20 -2.27 5.56 -12.08
C ASN A 20 -2.35 4.37 -11.13
N GLY A 21 -1.39 3.44 -11.17
CA GLY A 21 -1.32 2.34 -10.21
C GLY A 21 -1.16 2.78 -8.76
N TYR A 22 -0.49 3.91 -8.53
CA TYR A 22 -0.31 4.51 -7.21
C TYR A 22 -1.50 5.40 -6.81
N LEU A 23 -2.13 6.08 -7.77
CA LEU A 23 -3.25 7.00 -7.52
C LEU A 23 -4.54 6.28 -7.09
N MET A 24 -4.72 5.00 -7.42
CA MET A 24 -5.92 4.26 -6.99
C MET A 24 -5.99 4.04 -5.48
N ALA A 25 -4.85 3.94 -4.80
CA ALA A 25 -4.80 3.92 -3.34
C ALA A 25 -5.34 5.24 -2.72
N VAL A 26 -5.17 6.38 -3.41
CA VAL A 26 -5.66 7.68 -2.94
C VAL A 26 -7.19 7.77 -2.99
N VAL A 27 -7.81 7.19 -4.01
CA VAL A 27 -9.28 7.21 -4.18
C VAL A 27 -9.98 6.37 -3.10
N ALA A 28 -9.38 5.26 -2.69
CA ALA A 28 -9.89 4.41 -1.63
C ALA A 28 -9.99 5.13 -0.27
N VAL A 29 -9.03 6.01 0.02
CA VAL A 29 -9.00 6.85 1.24
C VAL A 29 -10.21 7.78 1.32
N MET A 30 -10.60 8.37 0.20
CA MET A 30 -11.75 9.29 0.14
C MET A 30 -13.09 8.60 0.40
N GLY A 31 -13.17 7.28 0.20
CA GLY A 31 -14.37 6.48 0.46
C GLY A 31 -14.59 6.10 1.94
N GLY A 32 -13.71 6.50 2.86
CA GLY A 32 -13.87 6.27 4.31
C GLY A 32 -13.67 4.82 4.78
N LEU A 33 -13.18 3.95 3.90
CA LEU A 33 -12.95 2.54 4.19
C LEU A 33 -11.59 2.32 4.88
N PRO A 34 -11.40 1.21 5.63
CA PRO A 34 -10.13 0.93 6.29
C PRO A 34 -9.00 0.86 5.26
N LEU A 35 -8.17 1.90 5.28
CA LEU A 35 -7.13 2.23 4.30
C LEU A 35 -6.25 1.04 3.85
N PRO A 36 -5.82 0.12 4.74
CA PRO A 36 -4.84 -0.90 4.36
C PRO A 36 -5.40 -2.00 3.45
N ILE A 37 -6.64 -2.44 3.68
CA ILE A 37 -7.23 -3.57 2.93
C ILE A 37 -7.55 -3.15 1.50
N ILE A 38 -8.11 -1.94 1.34
CA ILE A 38 -8.52 -1.46 0.03
C ILE A 38 -7.33 -1.08 -0.81
N ASN A 39 -6.30 -0.45 -0.23
CA ASN A 39 -5.10 -0.12 -0.99
C ASN A 39 -4.43 -1.38 -1.54
N LEU A 40 -4.39 -2.47 -0.77
CA LEU A 40 -3.90 -3.77 -1.24
C LEU A 40 -4.76 -4.32 -2.39
N ILE A 41 -6.09 -4.40 -2.21
CA ILE A 41 -7.01 -4.94 -3.23
C ILE A 41 -6.93 -4.10 -4.52
N ALA A 42 -6.93 -2.77 -4.40
CA ALA A 42 -6.86 -1.86 -5.53
C ALA A 42 -5.53 -2.00 -6.29
N SER A 43 -4.40 -2.03 -5.57
CA SER A 43 -3.08 -2.20 -6.18
C SER A 43 -2.95 -3.57 -6.85
N PHE A 44 -3.46 -4.62 -6.21
CA PHE A 44 -3.44 -5.96 -6.77
C PHE A 44 -4.36 -6.08 -8.00
N GLY A 45 -5.57 -5.51 -7.93
CA GLY A 45 -6.48 -5.39 -9.06
C GLY A 45 -5.86 -4.64 -10.23
N TYR A 46 -5.12 -3.55 -9.96
CA TYR A 46 -4.37 -2.83 -10.99
C TYR A 46 -3.36 -3.71 -11.70
N TYR A 47 -2.56 -4.42 -10.91
CA TYR A 47 -1.56 -5.35 -11.44
C TYR A 47 -2.21 -6.42 -12.31
N LEU A 48 -3.34 -7.00 -11.88
CA LEU A 48 -4.11 -7.99 -12.66
C LEU A 48 -4.69 -7.41 -13.96
N ALA A 49 -5.10 -6.16 -13.96
CA ALA A 49 -5.58 -5.47 -15.17
C ALA A 49 -4.43 -5.17 -16.15
N LYS A 50 -3.22 -4.91 -15.64
CA LYS A 50 -2.04 -4.53 -16.44
C LYS A 50 -1.05 -5.66 -16.70
N ARG A 51 -1.44 -6.91 -16.49
CA ARG A 51 -0.57 -8.11 -16.73
C ARG A 51 0.04 -8.17 -18.14
N LYS A 52 -0.66 -7.65 -19.15
CA LYS A 52 -0.23 -7.63 -20.55
C LYS A 52 0.41 -6.31 -20.98
N ALA A 53 0.56 -5.35 -20.07
CA ALA A 53 1.16 -4.04 -20.35
C ALA A 53 2.69 -4.12 -20.49
N SER A 54 3.33 -2.98 -20.76
CA SER A 54 4.79 -2.88 -20.82
C SER A 54 5.45 -3.26 -19.50
N ASN A 55 6.71 -3.69 -19.55
CA ASN A 55 7.46 -4.04 -18.36
C ASN A 55 7.57 -2.88 -17.37
N PHE A 56 7.67 -1.64 -17.85
CA PHE A 56 7.71 -0.44 -17.01
C PHE A 56 6.42 -0.28 -16.18
N ILE A 57 5.24 -0.39 -16.82
CA ILE A 57 3.95 -0.28 -16.11
C ILE A 57 3.80 -1.41 -15.09
N ARG A 58 4.19 -2.62 -15.47
CA ARG A 58 4.07 -3.81 -14.61
C ARG A 58 5.01 -3.72 -13.41
N TRP A 59 6.23 -3.24 -13.61
CA TRP A 59 7.21 -3.02 -12.55
C TRP A 59 6.65 -2.08 -11.48
N HIS A 60 6.10 -0.93 -11.89
CA HIS A 60 5.48 0.02 -10.96
C HIS A 60 4.24 -0.55 -10.26
N ALA A 61 3.43 -1.35 -10.98
CA ALA A 61 2.28 -2.04 -10.39
C ALA A 61 2.72 -3.07 -9.32
N ILE A 62 3.77 -3.83 -9.56
CA ILE A 62 4.33 -4.78 -8.57
C ILE A 62 4.91 -4.01 -7.37
N GLN A 63 5.65 -2.92 -7.59
CA GLN A 63 6.16 -2.07 -6.50
C GLN A 63 5.00 -1.55 -5.62
N ALA A 64 3.88 -1.13 -6.22
CA ALA A 64 2.69 -0.70 -5.48
C ALA A 64 2.08 -1.85 -4.67
N VAL A 65 1.91 -3.04 -5.25
CA VAL A 65 1.39 -4.22 -4.54
C VAL A 65 2.29 -4.61 -3.36
N LEU A 66 3.61 -4.62 -3.56
CA LEU A 66 4.56 -4.95 -2.51
C LEU A 66 4.56 -3.92 -1.37
N ALA A 67 4.42 -2.63 -1.68
CA ALA A 67 4.31 -1.58 -0.67
C ALA A 67 3.10 -1.83 0.25
N GLN A 68 1.96 -2.19 -0.34
CA GLN A 68 0.77 -2.55 0.43
C GLN A 68 0.96 -3.83 1.22
N LEU A 69 1.62 -4.84 0.63
CA LEU A 69 1.86 -6.12 1.31
C LEU A 69 2.71 -5.97 2.57
N VAL A 70 3.68 -5.04 2.56
CA VAL A 70 4.50 -4.73 3.75
C VAL A 70 3.64 -4.20 4.90
N LEU A 71 2.60 -3.42 4.60
CA LEU A 71 1.69 -2.85 5.60
C LEU A 71 0.68 -3.85 6.18
N VAL A 72 0.37 -4.94 5.47
CA VAL A 72 -0.64 -5.94 5.88
C VAL A 72 -0.42 -6.53 7.28
N PRO A 73 0.76 -7.07 7.64
CA PRO A 73 0.94 -7.71 8.96
C PRO A 73 0.75 -6.72 10.11
N PHE A 74 1.23 -5.49 9.94
CA PHE A 74 1.12 -4.43 10.93
C PHE A 74 -0.33 -3.97 11.11
N ASN A 75 -1.05 -3.72 10.01
CA ASN A 75 -2.45 -3.31 10.08
C ASN A 75 -3.37 -4.44 10.54
N SER A 76 -3.08 -5.70 10.18
CA SER A 76 -3.85 -6.86 10.64
C SER A 76 -3.73 -7.05 12.16
N LEU A 77 -2.53 -6.87 12.73
CA LEU A 77 -2.33 -6.94 14.17
C LEU A 77 -3.04 -5.80 14.90
N ALA A 78 -2.98 -4.57 14.36
CA ALA A 78 -3.72 -3.42 14.88
C ALA A 78 -5.23 -3.69 14.92
N TRP A 79 -5.77 -4.24 13.84
CA TRP A 79 -7.18 -4.60 13.72
C TRP A 79 -7.58 -5.71 14.70
N ALA A 80 -6.82 -6.81 14.75
CA ALA A 80 -7.11 -7.94 15.64
C ALA A 80 -7.05 -7.52 17.12
N TRP A 81 -6.07 -6.69 17.50
CA TRP A 81 -5.98 -6.16 18.86
C TRP A 81 -7.17 -5.23 19.17
N SER A 82 -7.52 -4.33 18.25
CA SER A 82 -8.67 -3.44 18.43
C SER A 82 -9.98 -4.22 18.64
N ILE A 83 -10.24 -5.23 17.81
CA ILE A 83 -11.39 -6.13 17.99
C ILE A 83 -11.32 -6.86 19.34
N GLY A 84 -10.14 -7.31 19.76
CA GLY A 84 -9.94 -7.94 21.07
C GLY A 84 -10.28 -7.01 22.25
N ILE A 85 -10.05 -5.70 22.13
CA ILE A 85 -10.47 -4.71 23.14
C ILE A 85 -11.98 -4.54 23.11
N PHE A 86 -12.59 -4.40 21.93
CA PHE A 86 -14.05 -4.26 21.81
C PHE A 86 -14.81 -5.47 22.36
N ILE A 87 -14.39 -6.69 22.02
CA ILE A 87 -15.01 -7.92 22.53
C ILE A 87 -14.84 -8.02 24.05
N LYS A 88 -13.67 -7.67 24.59
CA LYS A 88 -13.48 -7.64 26.06
C LYS A 88 -14.35 -6.58 26.72
N LEU A 89 -14.53 -5.42 26.11
CA LEU A 89 -15.40 -4.39 26.65
C LEU A 89 -16.85 -4.88 26.67
N GLU A 90 -17.35 -5.41 25.56
CA GLU A 90 -18.73 -5.91 25.43
C GLU A 90 -19.04 -7.11 26.35
N VAL A 91 -18.10 -8.04 26.48
CA VAL A 91 -18.30 -9.27 27.29
C VAL A 91 -18.15 -9.02 28.79
N PHE A 92 -17.28 -8.10 29.22
CA PHE A 92 -16.99 -7.86 30.64
C PHE A 92 -17.79 -6.72 31.27
N GLU A 93 -18.36 -5.78 30.49
CA GLU A 93 -19.16 -4.65 31.01
C GLU A 93 -20.65 -4.95 31.22
N HIS A 94 -21.11 -6.20 31.09
CA HIS A 94 -22.52 -6.60 31.30
C HIS A 94 -23.00 -6.44 32.78
N SER A 95 -22.29 -5.68 33.63
CA SER A 95 -22.53 -5.52 35.06
C SER A 95 -22.28 -4.09 35.61
N TYR A 96 -22.16 -3.03 34.81
CA TYR A 96 -21.99 -1.67 35.36
C TYR A 96 -22.84 -0.59 34.65
N ASP A 97 -23.30 0.37 35.46
CA ASP A 97 -24.32 1.40 35.22
C ASP A 97 -24.02 2.39 34.07
N ASP A 98 -25.10 2.84 33.41
CA ASP A 98 -25.25 3.20 31.98
C ASP A 98 -24.75 4.61 31.56
N ASN A 99 -24.05 5.36 32.41
CA ASN A 99 -23.86 6.80 32.16
C ASN A 99 -22.44 7.24 31.72
N GLN A 100 -21.48 6.33 31.51
CA GLN A 100 -20.10 6.71 31.10
C GLN A 100 -19.42 5.80 30.05
N HIS A 101 -20.17 5.18 29.14
CA HIS A 101 -19.64 4.27 28.10
C HIS A 101 -18.49 4.82 27.25
N PHE A 102 -18.44 6.13 26.99
CA PHE A 102 -17.33 6.72 26.22
C PHE A 102 -16.01 6.72 27.00
N PHE A 103 -16.05 6.96 28.32
CA PHE A 103 -14.84 7.03 29.14
C PHE A 103 -14.27 5.64 29.47
N SER A 104 -15.11 4.61 29.56
CA SER A 104 -14.66 3.23 29.79
C SER A 104 -13.82 2.66 28.64
N LEU A 105 -14.13 3.05 27.39
CA LEU A 105 -13.32 2.75 26.21
C LEU A 105 -11.87 3.22 26.38
N PHE A 106 -11.64 4.45 26.85
CA PHE A 106 -10.29 4.99 27.04
C PHE A 106 -9.54 4.29 28.17
N ASN A 107 -10.23 3.91 29.24
CA ASN A 107 -9.63 3.16 30.35
C ASN A 107 -9.22 1.73 29.94
N ALA A 108 -9.93 1.14 28.97
CA ALA A 108 -9.58 -0.17 28.41
C ALA A 108 -8.34 -0.13 27.48
N LEU A 109 -7.91 1.07 27.02
CA LEU A 109 -6.74 1.22 26.17
C LEU A 109 -5.46 1.08 26.98
N THR A 110 -4.74 -0.02 26.79
CA THR A 110 -3.44 -0.23 27.44
C THR A 110 -2.35 0.65 26.79
N THR A 111 -1.37 1.12 27.57
CA THR A 111 -0.20 1.86 27.06
C THR A 111 0.47 1.24 25.82
N PRO A 112 0.78 -0.08 25.76
CA PRO A 112 1.38 -0.67 24.56
C PRO A 112 0.46 -0.63 23.35
N TYR A 113 -0.86 -0.70 23.53
CA TYR A 113 -1.82 -0.54 22.43
C TYR A 113 -1.74 0.88 21.86
N ILE A 114 -1.73 1.92 22.71
CA ILE A 114 -1.67 3.31 22.26
C ILE A 114 -0.36 3.60 21.50
N ILE A 115 0.77 3.12 22.01
CA ILE A 115 2.08 3.27 21.34
C ILE A 115 2.05 2.58 19.99
N TYR A 116 1.54 1.35 19.94
CA TYR A 116 1.45 0.59 18.70
C TYR A 116 0.54 1.28 17.68
N MET A 117 -0.67 1.68 18.07
CA MET A 117 -1.60 2.39 17.19
C MET A 117 -1.03 3.71 16.67
N SER A 118 -0.32 4.46 17.51
CA SER A 118 0.36 5.70 17.09
C SER A 118 1.42 5.41 16.02
N PHE A 119 2.24 4.37 16.22
CA PHE A 119 3.22 3.92 15.24
C PHE A 119 2.54 3.53 13.91
N ILE A 120 1.46 2.76 13.97
CA ILE A 120 0.72 2.32 12.77
C ILE A 120 0.14 3.49 11.99
N ILE A 121 -0.46 4.47 12.68
CA ILE A 121 -1.01 5.66 12.04
C ILE A 121 0.10 6.44 11.34
N LEU A 122 1.23 6.67 12.01
CA LEU A 122 2.38 7.35 11.42
C LEU A 122 2.94 6.57 10.22
N PHE A 123 3.04 5.25 10.32
CA PHE A 123 3.59 4.41 9.27
C PHE A 123 2.70 4.37 8.02
N ASN A 124 1.37 4.25 8.19
CA ASN A 124 0.41 4.36 7.08
C ASN A 124 0.40 5.76 6.46
N THR A 125 0.51 6.81 7.30
CA THR A 125 0.57 8.20 6.81
C THR A 125 1.82 8.45 5.97
N PHE A 126 2.98 7.98 6.44
CA PHE A 126 4.23 8.07 5.69
C PHE A 126 4.14 7.33 4.35
N GLU A 127 3.60 6.11 4.36
CA GLU A 127 3.42 5.33 3.13
C GLU A 127 2.49 6.04 2.14
N PHE A 128 1.37 6.59 2.62
CA PHE A 128 0.44 7.35 1.80
C PHE A 128 1.13 8.52 1.08
N PHE A 129 1.92 9.32 1.80
CA PHE A 129 2.68 10.41 1.19
C PHE A 129 3.76 9.91 0.23
N ALA A 130 4.45 8.81 0.54
CA ALA A 130 5.44 8.20 -0.33
C ALA A 130 4.82 7.71 -1.65
N VAL A 131 3.61 7.14 -1.60
CA VAL A 131 2.83 6.73 -2.78
C VAL A 131 2.42 7.94 -3.63
N ILE A 132 1.90 9.01 -3.02
CA ILE A 132 1.56 10.26 -3.73
C ILE A 132 2.79 10.85 -4.40
N TYR A 133 3.91 10.94 -3.68
CA TYR A 133 5.17 11.43 -4.22
C TYR A 133 5.64 10.58 -5.42
N THR A 134 5.58 9.25 -5.29
CA THR A 134 5.93 8.30 -6.34
C THR A 134 5.04 8.51 -7.57
N ALA A 135 3.73 8.59 -7.40
CA ALA A 135 2.78 8.86 -8.48
C ALA A 135 3.13 10.16 -9.23
N ALA A 136 3.31 11.25 -8.47
CA ALA A 136 3.60 12.57 -9.04
C ALA A 136 4.92 12.62 -9.83
N ARG A 137 5.96 11.89 -9.38
CA ARG A 137 7.26 11.83 -10.06
C ARG A 137 7.24 10.88 -11.25
N VAL A 138 6.58 9.73 -11.15
CA VAL A 138 6.41 8.78 -12.25
C VAL A 138 5.65 9.42 -13.40
N ARG A 139 4.59 10.18 -13.13
CA ARG A 139 3.86 10.95 -14.14
C ARG A 139 4.74 11.95 -14.90
N LYS A 140 5.80 12.47 -14.27
CA LYS A 140 6.76 13.41 -14.86
C LYS A 140 7.91 12.72 -15.61
N GLY A 141 7.88 11.39 -15.77
CA GLY A 141 8.91 10.65 -16.49
C GLY A 141 10.02 10.04 -15.62
N HIS A 142 9.96 10.21 -14.29
CA HIS A 142 11.00 9.70 -13.40
C HIS A 142 10.69 8.30 -12.88
N ASN A 143 11.64 7.38 -13.00
CA ASN A 143 11.53 6.07 -12.39
C ASN A 143 11.88 6.14 -10.89
N VAL A 144 10.87 6.15 -10.03
CA VAL A 144 11.05 6.16 -8.57
C VAL A 144 11.12 4.74 -8.03
N ARG A 145 12.28 4.37 -7.49
CA ARG A 145 12.57 3.05 -6.94
C ARG A 145 12.67 3.10 -5.42
N TRP A 146 11.88 2.30 -4.74
CA TRP A 146 11.89 2.23 -3.27
C TRP A 146 13.00 1.30 -2.79
N LEU A 147 13.83 1.74 -1.85
CA LEU A 147 15.08 1.05 -1.48
C LEU A 147 14.90 -0.43 -1.09
N LEU A 148 13.86 -0.74 -0.31
CA LEU A 148 13.58 -2.11 0.15
C LEU A 148 12.80 -2.95 -0.88
N ILE A 149 11.96 -2.30 -1.68
CA ILE A 149 10.97 -2.97 -2.52
C ILE A 149 11.50 -3.17 -3.95
N ALA A 150 12.27 -2.21 -4.48
CA ALA A 150 12.75 -2.22 -5.86
C ALA A 150 13.49 -3.52 -6.20
N ASN A 151 14.41 -3.95 -5.34
CA ASN A 151 15.17 -5.19 -5.55
C ASN A 151 14.27 -6.44 -5.64
N ILE A 152 13.15 -6.46 -4.91
CA ILE A 152 12.17 -7.55 -4.95
C ILE A 152 11.35 -7.43 -6.24
N THR A 153 10.91 -6.22 -6.58
CA THR A 153 10.20 -5.91 -7.82
C THR A 153 11.00 -6.35 -9.04
N ASP A 154 12.30 -6.05 -9.08
CA ASP A 154 13.20 -6.41 -10.18
C ASP A 154 13.22 -7.93 -10.38
N ARG A 155 13.38 -8.70 -9.31
CA ARG A 155 13.40 -10.17 -9.36
C ARG A 155 12.05 -10.77 -9.77
N LEU A 156 10.95 -10.13 -9.40
CA LEU A 156 9.60 -10.56 -9.80
C LEU A 156 9.29 -10.21 -11.26
N CYS A 157 9.74 -9.05 -11.73
CA CYS A 157 9.48 -8.55 -13.07
C CYS A 157 10.43 -9.17 -14.12
N SER A 158 11.71 -9.38 -13.77
CA SER A 158 12.76 -9.92 -14.65
C SER A 158 12.52 -11.36 -15.11
N LYS A 159 11.78 -12.16 -14.32
CA LYS A 159 11.39 -13.52 -14.73
C LYS A 159 10.48 -13.55 -15.96
N GLU A 160 9.90 -12.42 -16.35
CA GLU A 160 9.08 -12.32 -17.55
C GLU A 160 9.92 -11.83 -18.74
N LYS A 161 10.09 -12.70 -19.76
CA LYS A 161 10.90 -12.50 -20.99
C LYS A 161 10.37 -11.39 -21.94
N ARG A 162 10.05 -10.20 -21.42
CA ARG A 162 9.59 -9.03 -22.18
C ARG A 162 10.31 -7.74 -21.77
N ASP A 163 11.54 -7.86 -21.29
CA ASP A 163 12.33 -6.70 -20.85
C ASP A 163 13.01 -6.00 -22.02
N ILE A 164 12.34 -4.95 -22.51
CA ILE A 164 12.83 -4.06 -23.57
C ILE A 164 13.47 -2.80 -22.95
N TYR A 165 13.35 -2.60 -21.63
CA TYR A 165 13.60 -1.32 -20.98
C TYR A 165 14.77 -1.34 -19.99
N ASN A 166 15.30 -2.51 -19.62
CA ASN A 166 16.50 -2.69 -18.77
C ASN A 166 16.49 -1.72 -17.56
N ILE A 167 15.38 -1.77 -16.81
CA ILE A 167 14.98 -0.83 -15.75
C ILE A 167 15.69 -1.15 -14.42
#